data_AF-A0A2E1GUR0-F1
#
_entry.id   AF-A0A2E1GUR0-F1
#
_cell.length_a   1.000
_cell.length_b   1.000
_cell.length_c   1.000
_cell.angle_alpha   90.00
_cell.angle_beta   90.00
_cell.angle_gamma   90.00
#
_symmetry.space_group_name_H-M   'P 1'
#
loop_
_entity.id
_entity.type
_entity.pdbx_description
1 polymer ?
#
loop_
_entity_poly.entity_id
_entity_poly.type
_entity_poly.pdbx_seq_one_letter_code
_entity_poly.pdbx_strand_id
1 'polypeptide(L)'
;MNEAEYTLKVIHTPGHASNHLCFLLEEEKLIFTGDHIMDGSTVVIAPPDGNMKQYIDSLELLKELDLKYIAPGHGNVLENPHSVVDWIVGHRMYREKKVIDSITEASKATIDELIYSVYDDVDKNLYGIAKYSLEAHLNKLIEEDRVLKDKDNYFWKG
;
A
#
# COMPACT_ATOMS: atom_id res chain seq x y z
N MET A 1 23.80 22.69 -30.87
CA MET A 1 22.70 22.52 -29.90
C MET A 1 23.24 21.58 -28.84
N ASN A 2 23.22 21.95 -27.57
CA ASN A 2 23.47 20.98 -26.51
C ASN A 2 22.15 20.23 -26.31
N GLU A 3 22.14 18.94 -26.61
CA GLU A 3 21.04 18.07 -26.20
C GLU A 3 21.16 17.86 -24.69
N ALA A 4 20.04 17.99 -23.98
CA ALA A 4 20.01 17.66 -22.56
C ALA A 4 20.01 16.12 -22.44
N GLU A 5 20.97 15.59 -21.70
CA GLU A 5 20.99 14.19 -21.30
C GLU A 5 20.18 14.00 -20.02
N TYR A 6 19.45 12.90 -19.94
CA TYR A 6 18.62 12.54 -18.80
C TYR A 6 18.85 11.08 -18.43
N THR A 7 18.87 10.81 -17.13
CA THR A 7 19.09 9.48 -16.57
C THR A 7 17.84 8.98 -15.86
N LEU A 8 17.31 7.85 -16.34
CA LEU A 8 16.22 7.14 -15.68
C LEU A 8 16.75 5.92 -14.94
N LYS A 9 16.72 5.98 -13.60
CA LYS A 9 17.04 4.86 -12.74
C LYS A 9 15.78 4.05 -12.43
N VAL A 10 15.83 2.75 -12.72
CA VAL A 10 14.75 1.80 -12.41
C VAL A 10 14.83 1.39 -10.95
N ILE A 11 13.70 1.42 -10.24
CA ILE A 11 13.57 1.00 -8.85
C ILE A 11 12.42 0.00 -8.77
N HIS A 12 12.70 -1.24 -8.37
CA HIS A 12 11.65 -2.24 -8.16
C HIS A 12 10.89 -1.92 -6.86
N THR A 13 9.57 -1.74 -6.98
CA THR A 13 8.69 -1.31 -5.89
C THR A 13 7.46 -2.23 -5.81
N PRO A 14 7.66 -3.52 -5.49
CA PRO A 14 6.57 -4.48 -5.41
C PRO A 14 5.55 -4.11 -4.33
N GLY A 15 4.33 -4.61 -4.47
CA GLY A 15 3.31 -4.49 -3.44
C GLY A 15 1.95 -4.14 -3.98
N HIS A 16 1.82 -3.15 -4.88
CA HIS A 16 0.60 -2.99 -5.67
C HIS A 16 0.45 -4.15 -6.66
N ALA A 17 1.55 -4.42 -7.39
CA ALA A 17 1.75 -5.60 -8.22
C ALA A 17 3.17 -6.15 -7.95
N SER A 18 3.38 -7.44 -8.12
CA SER A 18 4.65 -8.10 -7.78
C SER A 18 5.82 -7.61 -8.65
N ASN A 19 5.53 -7.16 -9.87
CA ASN A 19 6.50 -6.66 -10.84
C ASN A 19 6.50 -5.13 -10.98
N HIS A 20 5.90 -4.39 -10.04
CA HIS A 20 5.77 -2.94 -10.14
C HIS A 20 7.13 -2.23 -10.10
N LEU A 21 7.32 -1.24 -10.97
CA LEU A 21 8.56 -0.44 -11.08
C LEU A 21 8.25 1.05 -10.93
N CYS A 22 9.09 1.76 -10.18
CA CYS A 22 9.21 3.20 -10.23
C CYS A 22 10.43 3.61 -11.06
N PHE A 23 10.40 4.81 -11.63
CA PHE A 23 11.51 5.37 -12.41
C PHE A 23 11.91 6.72 -11.85
N LEU A 24 13.16 6.86 -11.38
CA LEU A 24 13.71 8.12 -10.90
C LEU A 24 14.41 8.84 -12.06
N LEU A 25 13.95 10.05 -12.36
CA LEU A 25 14.65 11.02 -13.19
C LEU A 25 15.66 11.76 -12.30
N GLU A 26 16.93 11.37 -12.39
CA GLU A 26 17.95 11.76 -11.41
C GLU A 26 18.21 13.27 -11.40
N GLU A 27 18.27 13.88 -12.59
CA GLU A 27 18.58 15.31 -12.75
C GLU A 27 17.48 16.21 -12.17
N GLU A 28 16.24 15.74 -12.14
CA GLU A 28 15.09 16.49 -11.64
C GLU A 28 14.66 16.09 -10.22
N LYS A 29 15.25 15.01 -9.67
CA LYS A 29 14.81 14.38 -8.41
C LYS A 29 13.30 14.07 -8.42
N LEU A 30 12.79 13.70 -9.59
CA LEU A 30 11.38 13.39 -9.84
C LEU A 30 11.24 11.88 -9.99
N ILE A 31 10.36 11.26 -9.22
CA ILE A 31 10.07 9.84 -9.37
C ILE A 31 8.71 9.60 -10.01
N PHE A 32 8.68 8.83 -11.09
CA PHE A 32 7.46 8.30 -11.69
C PHE A 32 7.04 7.06 -10.92
N THR A 33 5.88 7.11 -10.26
CA THR A 33 5.44 6.05 -9.34
C THR A 33 4.34 5.16 -9.86
N GLY A 34 3.77 5.44 -11.05
CA GLY A 34 2.65 4.66 -11.57
C GLY A 34 1.53 4.52 -10.53
N ASP A 35 1.10 3.29 -10.28
CA ASP A 35 0.07 2.95 -9.29
C ASP A 35 0.67 2.53 -7.94
N HIS A 36 1.90 2.94 -7.63
CA HIS A 36 2.47 2.80 -6.30
C HIS A 36 2.00 3.92 -5.35
N ILE A 37 1.90 5.14 -5.88
CA ILE A 37 1.44 6.34 -5.18
C ILE A 37 0.49 7.08 -6.13
N MET A 38 -0.63 7.58 -5.62
CA MET A 38 -1.66 8.33 -6.35
C MET A 38 -1.98 9.64 -5.63
N ASP A 39 -2.38 10.67 -6.37
CA ASP A 39 -2.85 11.93 -5.79
C ASP A 39 -4.20 11.75 -5.07
N GLY A 40 -4.31 12.30 -3.86
CA GLY A 40 -5.57 12.38 -3.10
C GLY A 40 -6.14 11.07 -2.54
N SER A 41 -5.48 9.92 -2.70
CA SER A 41 -5.96 8.63 -2.16
C SER A 41 -4.86 7.56 -2.05
N THR A 42 -5.19 6.42 -1.44
CA THR A 42 -4.31 5.25 -1.44
C THR A 42 -4.73 4.26 -2.52
N VAL A 43 -3.78 3.44 -2.98
CA VAL A 43 -4.01 2.44 -4.03
C VAL A 43 -4.61 1.15 -3.46
N VAL A 44 -5.19 0.31 -4.30
CA VAL A 44 -5.66 -1.02 -3.87
C VAL A 44 -4.46 -1.97 -3.85
N ILE A 45 -4.34 -2.77 -2.79
CA ILE A 45 -3.37 -3.88 -2.72
C ILE A 45 -4.18 -5.17 -2.88
N ALA A 46 -3.97 -5.89 -3.98
CA ALA A 46 -4.81 -7.03 -4.37
C ALA A 46 -4.03 -8.34 -4.48
N PRO A 47 -4.06 -9.19 -3.44
CA PRO A 47 -3.47 -10.53 -3.50
C PRO A 47 -4.08 -11.40 -4.62
N PRO A 48 -3.33 -12.38 -5.17
CA PRO A 48 -1.97 -12.76 -4.76
C PRO A 48 -0.86 -11.89 -5.37
N ASP A 49 -1.17 -11.05 -6.36
CA ASP A 49 -0.15 -10.24 -7.03
C ASP A 49 0.29 -9.03 -6.19
N GLY A 50 -0.63 -8.45 -5.42
CA GLY A 50 -0.35 -7.43 -4.43
C GLY A 50 0.01 -8.01 -3.06
N ASN A 51 0.92 -7.34 -2.35
CA ASN A 51 1.39 -7.70 -1.02
C ASN A 51 1.56 -6.45 -0.14
N MET A 52 0.88 -6.41 1.00
CA MET A 52 0.87 -5.22 1.87
C MET A 52 2.24 -4.96 2.52
N LYS A 53 2.95 -6.02 2.91
CA LYS A 53 4.27 -5.90 3.52
C LYS A 53 5.25 -5.30 2.51
N GLN A 54 5.33 -5.86 1.31
CA GLN A 54 6.18 -5.36 0.23
C GLN A 54 5.81 -3.93 -0.18
N TYR A 55 4.52 -3.59 -0.17
CA TYR A 55 4.07 -2.23 -0.46
C TYR A 55 4.62 -1.22 0.55
N ILE A 56 4.52 -1.52 1.85
CA ILE A 56 5.05 -0.66 2.91
C ILE A 56 6.59 -0.60 2.84
N ASP A 57 7.25 -1.75 2.66
CA ASP A 57 8.72 -1.80 2.52
C ASP A 57 9.19 -0.96 1.32
N SER A 58 8.47 -1.01 0.20
CA SER A 58 8.77 -0.21 -1.00
C SER A 58 8.54 1.28 -0.78
N LEU A 59 7.47 1.66 -0.05
CA LEU A 59 7.23 3.04 0.34
C LEU A 59 8.38 3.58 1.21
N GLU A 60 8.81 2.83 2.22
CA GLU A 60 9.94 3.24 3.07
C GLU A 60 11.25 3.31 2.27
N LEU A 61 11.49 2.42 1.30
CA LEU A 61 12.61 2.53 0.38
C LEU A 61 12.62 3.87 -0.38
N LEU A 62 11.45 4.38 -0.80
CA LEU A 62 11.35 5.66 -1.50
C LEU A 62 11.73 6.85 -0.61
N LYS A 63 11.59 6.74 0.71
CA LYS A 63 12.02 7.81 1.65
C LYS A 63 13.52 7.94 1.77
N GLU A 64 14.27 6.87 1.50
CA GLU A 64 15.74 6.89 1.49
C GLU A 64 16.32 7.60 0.25
N LEU A 65 15.47 7.96 -0.72
CA LEU A 65 15.87 8.65 -1.94
C LEU A 65 15.80 10.18 -1.77
N ASP A 66 16.75 10.87 -2.41
CA ASP A 66 16.77 12.34 -2.52
C ASP A 66 15.76 12.79 -3.58
N LEU A 67 14.50 12.84 -3.19
CA LEU A 67 13.36 13.19 -4.04
C LEU A 67 12.89 14.62 -3.78
N LYS A 68 12.50 15.31 -4.85
CA LYS A 68 11.83 16.61 -4.79
C LYS A 68 10.34 16.49 -5.16
N TYR A 69 10.01 15.59 -6.07
CA TYR A 69 8.66 15.46 -6.64
C TYR A 69 8.28 13.99 -6.88
N ILE A 70 6.97 13.71 -6.84
CA ILE A 70 6.38 12.43 -7.25
C ILE A 70 5.45 12.69 -8.44
N ALA A 71 5.64 11.97 -9.54
CA ALA A 71 4.73 11.92 -10.67
C ALA A 71 3.94 10.60 -10.63
N PRO A 72 2.73 10.59 -10.07
CA PRO A 72 1.89 9.40 -10.03
C PRO A 72 1.33 9.05 -11.42
N GLY A 73 0.88 7.80 -11.61
CA GLY A 73 0.12 7.40 -12.80
C GLY A 73 -1.24 8.10 -12.91
N HIS A 74 -1.77 8.55 -11.77
CA HIS A 74 -3.06 9.22 -11.66
C HIS A 74 -2.99 10.47 -10.76
N GLY A 75 -3.55 11.56 -11.26
CA GLY A 75 -3.61 12.85 -10.57
C GLY A 75 -2.47 13.79 -10.91
N ASN A 76 -2.15 14.70 -10.00
CA ASN A 76 -1.12 15.73 -10.22
C ASN A 76 0.26 15.30 -9.70
N VAL A 77 1.29 16.01 -10.15
CA VAL A 77 2.62 15.92 -9.53
C VAL A 77 2.52 16.40 -8.07
N LEU A 78 3.06 15.60 -7.16
CA LEU A 78 3.05 15.85 -5.73
C LEU A 78 4.40 16.45 -5.30
N GLU A 79 4.32 17.42 -4.40
CA GLU A 79 5.46 17.96 -3.67
C GLU A 79 5.61 17.28 -2.30
N ASN A 80 6.73 17.49 -1.63
CA ASN A 80 7.02 16.93 -0.30
C ASN A 80 6.92 15.38 -0.27
N PRO A 81 7.71 14.67 -1.10
CA PRO A 81 7.60 13.23 -1.29
C PRO A 81 7.61 12.43 0.01
N HIS A 82 8.48 12.79 0.97
CA HIS A 82 8.57 12.09 2.25
C HIS A 82 7.28 12.22 3.07
N SER A 83 6.67 13.41 3.11
CA SER A 83 5.39 13.63 3.78
C SER A 83 4.24 12.85 3.12
N VAL A 84 4.25 12.74 1.78
CA VAL A 84 3.29 11.91 1.05
C VAL A 84 3.43 10.45 1.46
N VAL A 85 4.67 9.93 1.48
CA VAL A 85 4.92 8.55 1.90
C VAL A 85 4.50 8.33 3.35
N ASP A 86 4.87 9.22 4.28
CA ASP A 86 4.50 9.13 5.70
C ASP A 86 2.98 9.09 5.88
N TRP A 87 2.23 9.90 5.12
CA TRP A 87 0.77 9.86 5.14
C TRP A 87 0.22 8.52 4.66
N ILE A 88 0.75 7.96 3.57
CA ILE A 88 0.29 6.65 3.04
C ILE A 88 0.61 5.53 4.05
N VAL A 89 1.83 5.48 4.57
CA VAL A 89 2.23 4.47 5.57
C VAL A 89 1.37 4.61 6.82
N GLY A 90 1.16 5.84 7.31
CA GLY A 90 0.27 6.11 8.44
C GLY A 90 -1.16 5.62 8.19
N HIS A 91 -1.70 5.83 6.99
CA HIS A 91 -3.02 5.32 6.61
C HIS A 91 -3.08 3.79 6.62
N ARG A 92 -2.04 3.10 6.12
CA ARG A 92 -1.95 1.63 6.18
C ARG A 92 -1.86 1.11 7.60
N MET A 93 -1.05 1.74 8.45
CA MET A 93 -0.92 1.34 9.86
C MET A 93 -2.21 1.58 10.65
N TYR A 94 -2.91 2.69 10.37
CA TYR A 94 -4.23 2.94 10.92
C TYR A 94 -5.23 1.86 10.52
N ARG A 95 -5.27 1.48 9.23
CA ARG A 95 -6.15 0.41 8.75
C ARG A 95 -5.78 -0.94 9.36
N GLU A 96 -4.50 -1.28 9.43
CA GLU A 96 -4.01 -2.51 10.05
C GLU A 96 -4.42 -2.61 11.52
N LYS A 97 -4.35 -1.50 12.26
CA LYS A 97 -4.86 -1.45 13.63
C LYS A 97 -6.35 -1.82 13.69
N LYS A 98 -7.19 -1.30 12.80
CA LYS A 98 -8.62 -1.69 12.75
C LYS A 98 -8.80 -3.17 12.43
N VAL A 99 -7.96 -3.74 11.55
CA VAL A 99 -7.96 -5.19 11.27
C VAL A 99 -7.66 -5.97 12.53
N ILE A 100 -6.58 -5.63 13.24
CA ILE A 100 -6.18 -6.28 14.49
C ILE A 100 -7.29 -6.17 15.55
N ASP A 101 -7.81 -4.97 15.79
CA ASP A 101 -8.85 -4.74 16.79
C ASP A 101 -10.10 -5.59 16.46
N SER A 102 -10.53 -5.60 15.19
CA SER A 102 -11.71 -6.36 14.74
C SER A 102 -11.55 -7.88 14.86
N ILE A 103 -10.40 -8.45 14.44
CA ILE A 103 -10.19 -9.90 14.53
C ILE A 103 -9.95 -10.37 15.96
N THR A 104 -9.35 -9.51 16.80
CA THR A 104 -9.17 -9.80 18.23
C THR A 104 -10.52 -9.86 18.93
N GLU A 105 -11.41 -8.90 18.67
CA GLU A 105 -12.76 -8.88 19.25
C GLU A 105 -13.61 -10.07 18.78
N ALA A 106 -13.57 -10.38 17.48
CA ALA A 106 -14.32 -11.51 16.94
C ALA A 106 -13.75 -12.88 17.34
N SER A 107 -12.46 -12.95 17.70
CA SER A 107 -11.64 -14.17 17.90
C SER A 107 -11.48 -15.04 16.64
N LYS A 108 -12.51 -15.11 15.81
CA LYS A 108 -12.60 -15.81 14.53
C LYS A 108 -13.54 -15.01 13.61
N ALA A 109 -13.10 -14.71 12.39
CA ALA A 109 -13.95 -14.04 11.41
C ALA A 109 -13.51 -14.32 9.97
N THR A 110 -14.43 -14.13 9.04
CA THR A 110 -14.20 -14.06 7.60
C THR A 110 -13.93 -12.63 7.15
N ILE A 111 -13.39 -12.45 5.95
CA ILE A 111 -13.24 -11.11 5.33
C ILE A 111 -14.59 -10.38 5.22
N ASP A 112 -15.66 -11.12 4.91
CA ASP A 112 -17.01 -10.57 4.76
C ASP A 112 -17.61 -10.07 6.07
N GLU A 113 -17.20 -10.65 7.20
CA GLU A 113 -17.60 -10.18 8.53
C GLU A 113 -16.75 -8.97 8.95
N LEU A 114 -15.43 -9.04 8.74
CA LEU A 114 -14.48 -7.98 9.14
C LEU A 114 -14.66 -6.69 8.35
N ILE A 115 -15.12 -6.74 7.09
CA ILE A 115 -15.20 -5.56 6.23
C ILE A 115 -16.04 -4.43 6.86
N TYR A 116 -17.11 -4.77 7.59
CA TYR A 116 -18.04 -3.79 8.15
C TYR A 116 -17.44 -2.95 9.27
N SER A 117 -16.58 -3.53 10.12
CA SER A 117 -15.91 -2.79 11.19
C SER A 117 -14.59 -2.17 10.71
N VAL A 118 -13.84 -2.88 9.86
CA VAL A 118 -12.55 -2.39 9.37
C VAL A 118 -12.75 -1.20 8.44
N TYR A 119 -13.78 -1.19 7.59
CA TYR A 119 -14.07 -0.16 6.59
C TYR A 119 -15.39 0.59 6.85
N ASP A 120 -15.75 0.80 8.12
CA ASP A 120 -16.91 1.59 8.53
C ASP A 120 -16.89 3.07 8.05
N ASP A 121 -15.71 3.58 7.70
CA ASP A 121 -15.41 4.92 7.21
C ASP A 121 -15.41 5.02 5.67
N VAL A 122 -15.76 3.94 4.96
CA VAL A 122 -15.76 3.87 3.50
C VAL A 122 -17.18 3.57 2.97
N ASP A 123 -17.53 4.16 1.83
CA ASP A 123 -18.80 3.88 1.15
C ASP A 123 -18.95 2.38 0.87
N LYS A 124 -20.11 1.82 1.24
CA LYS A 124 -20.43 0.40 1.09
C LYS A 124 -20.31 -0.11 -0.34
N ASN A 125 -20.50 0.76 -1.34
CA ASN A 125 -20.32 0.42 -2.75
C ASN A 125 -18.86 0.02 -3.08
N LEU A 126 -17.90 0.47 -2.28
CA LEU A 126 -16.48 0.16 -2.44
C LEU A 126 -16.04 -1.09 -1.66
N TYR A 127 -16.92 -1.72 -0.89
CA TYR A 127 -16.56 -2.87 -0.06
C TYR A 127 -15.99 -4.03 -0.88
N GLY A 128 -16.52 -4.28 -2.08
CA GLY A 128 -16.00 -5.31 -2.97
C GLY A 128 -14.51 -5.12 -3.29
N ILE A 129 -14.08 -3.86 -3.48
CA ILE A 129 -12.68 -3.51 -3.76
C ILE A 129 -11.86 -3.47 -2.47
N ALA A 130 -12.42 -2.92 -1.39
CA ALA A 130 -11.74 -2.82 -0.10
C ALA A 130 -11.37 -4.18 0.51
N LYS A 131 -12.15 -5.23 0.23
CA LYS A 131 -11.85 -6.62 0.65
C LYS A 131 -10.47 -7.10 0.22
N TYR A 132 -9.97 -6.67 -0.95
CA TYR A 132 -8.62 -7.01 -1.41
C TYR A 132 -7.54 -6.49 -0.46
N SER A 133 -7.66 -5.21 -0.05
CA SER A 133 -6.69 -4.60 0.85
C SER A 133 -6.84 -5.12 2.29
N LEU A 134 -8.05 -5.48 2.71
CA LEU A 134 -8.28 -6.21 3.95
C LEU A 134 -7.56 -7.57 3.95
N GLU A 135 -7.72 -8.35 2.87
CA GLU A 135 -7.01 -9.62 2.72
C GLU A 135 -5.49 -9.42 2.74
N ALA A 136 -4.98 -8.38 2.07
CA ALA A 136 -3.55 -8.06 2.06
C ALA A 136 -3.00 -7.75 3.46
N HIS A 137 -3.75 -7.04 4.31
CA HIS A 137 -3.38 -6.83 5.71
C HIS A 137 -3.38 -8.14 6.51
N LEU A 138 -4.40 -8.97 6.34
CA LEU A 138 -4.46 -10.27 7.02
C LEU A 138 -3.31 -11.18 6.60
N ASN A 139 -2.94 -11.18 5.31
CA ASN A 139 -1.79 -11.94 4.80
C ASN A 139 -0.48 -11.44 5.41
N LYS A 140 -0.27 -10.12 5.51
CA LYS A 140 0.88 -9.56 6.25
C LYS A 140 0.91 -10.03 7.71
N LEU A 141 -0.23 -10.03 8.41
CA LEU A 141 -0.32 -10.50 9.79
C LEU A 141 -0.08 -12.02 9.93
N ILE A 142 -0.41 -12.81 8.90
CA ILE A 142 -0.06 -14.24 8.82
C ILE A 142 1.46 -14.40 8.64
N GLU A 143 2.08 -13.61 7.75
CA GLU A 143 3.54 -13.60 7.58
C GLU A 143 4.27 -13.21 8.87
N GLU A 144 3.66 -12.36 9.69
CA GLU A 144 4.15 -11.96 11.03
C GLU A 144 3.79 -12.95 12.15
N ASP A 145 3.17 -14.08 11.83
CA ASP A 145 2.76 -15.14 12.78
C ASP A 145 1.74 -14.69 13.85
N ARG A 146 0.97 -13.63 13.56
CA ARG A 146 -0.04 -13.03 14.47
C ARG A 146 -1.47 -13.48 14.17
N VAL A 147 -1.72 -13.96 12.95
CA VAL A 147 -3.01 -14.47 12.48
C VAL A 147 -2.82 -15.85 11.85
N LEU A 148 -3.79 -16.74 12.05
CA LEU A 148 -3.87 -18.03 11.35
C LEU A 148 -5.06 -18.01 10.39
N LYS A 149 -4.92 -18.67 9.23
CA LYS A 149 -6.01 -18.87 8.26
C LYS A 149 -6.35 -20.35 8.16
N ASP A 150 -7.63 -20.70 8.35
CA ASP A 150 -8.19 -22.02 8.03
C ASP A 150 -9.40 -21.82 7.12
N LYS A 151 -9.24 -22.22 5.85
CA LYS A 151 -10.19 -21.94 4.76
C LYS A 151 -10.48 -20.44 4.67
N ASP A 152 -11.73 -20.04 4.89
CA ASP A 152 -12.18 -18.64 4.82
C ASP A 152 -12.11 -17.92 6.17
N ASN A 153 -11.78 -18.63 7.25
CA ASN A 153 -11.73 -18.07 8.59
C ASN A 153 -10.31 -17.66 8.97
N TYR A 154 -10.21 -16.49 9.56
CA TYR A 154 -9.02 -15.96 10.20
C TYR A 154 -9.18 -16.07 11.71
N PHE A 155 -8.06 -16.29 12.41
CA PHE A 155 -8.01 -16.43 13.87
C PHE A 155 -6.88 -15.59 14.42
N TRP A 156 -7.17 -14.82 15.47
CA TRP A 156 -6.14 -14.06 16.18
C TRP A 156 -5.25 -15.01 17.00
N LYS A 157 -3.92 -14.86 16.90
CA LYS A 157 -2.94 -15.66 17.65
C LYS A 157 -2.25 -14.89 18.79
N GLY A 158 -2.12 -13.57 18.67
CA GLY A 158 -1.38 -12.72 19.62
C GLY A 158 0.00 -12.34 19.11
#